data_AF-A0A7X5WWY4-F1
#
_entry.id   AF-A0A7X5WWY4-F1
#
_cell.length_a   1.000
_cell.length_b   1.000
_cell.length_c   1.000
_cell.angle_alpha   90.00
_cell.angle_beta   90.00
_cell.angle_gamma   90.00
#
_symmetry.space_group_name_H-M   'P 1'
#
loop_
_entity.id
_entity.type
_entity.pdbx_description
1 polymer ?
#
loop_
_entity_poly.entity_id
_entity_poly.type
_entity_poly.pdbx_seq_one_letter_code
_entity_poly.pdbx_strand_id
1 'polypeptide(L)'
;MRGAVDRPLPVTRQWGDEALTAHRAFHQALYRASHNDVLIRLLDDLWDKSDRYRRLGLELPPGDEPRTRDLQEHHRLVSLVVDGRAAEAAQLMRDHIAHSLTATAISALEDREGARTA
;
A
#
# COMPACT_ATOMS: atom_id res chain seq x y z
N MET A 1 2.46 -0.88 17.27
CA MET A 1 3.38 -0.82 16.11
C MET A 1 4.05 -2.16 15.84
N ARG A 2 5.01 -2.64 16.66
CA ARG A 2 5.76 -3.88 16.34
C ARG A 2 4.89 -5.12 16.10
N GLY A 3 3.85 -5.35 16.91
CA GLY A 3 2.95 -6.52 16.73
C GLY A 3 2.09 -6.51 15.44
N ALA A 4 1.93 -5.37 14.76
CA ALA A 4 1.24 -5.32 13.47
C ALA A 4 2.15 -5.76 12.30
N VAL A 5 3.44 -5.93 12.57
CA VAL A 5 4.50 -6.36 11.63
C VAL A 5 4.75 -7.87 11.74
N ASP A 6 4.00 -8.59 12.57
CA ASP A 6 4.25 -10.02 12.82
C ASP A 6 3.61 -10.94 11.77
N ARG A 7 2.81 -10.42 10.82
CA ARG A 7 2.27 -11.18 9.66
C ARG A 7 2.18 -10.40 8.34
N PRO A 8 3.20 -9.64 7.89
CA PRO A 8 3.14 -9.02 6.58
C PRO A 8 3.28 -10.12 5.53
N LEU A 9 2.24 -10.28 4.73
CA LEU A 9 2.25 -11.14 3.56
C LEU A 9 2.56 -10.29 2.33
N PRO A 10 3.36 -10.79 1.38
CA PRO A 10 3.61 -10.09 0.14
C PRO A 10 2.29 -9.98 -0.66
N VAL A 11 1.97 -8.76 -1.11
CA VAL A 11 0.71 -8.48 -1.81
C VAL A 11 0.80 -8.99 -3.24
N THR A 12 0.53 -10.28 -3.39
CA THR A 12 0.62 -11.00 -4.66
C THR A 12 -0.67 -11.75 -4.96
N ARG A 13 -0.92 -12.11 -6.23
CA ARG A 13 -2.06 -12.98 -6.58
C ARG A 13 -2.09 -14.29 -5.78
N GLN A 14 -0.92 -14.87 -5.47
CA GLN A 14 -0.84 -16.12 -4.72
C GLN A 14 -1.43 -15.98 -3.31
N TRP A 15 -1.18 -14.86 -2.65
CA TRP A 15 -1.63 -14.60 -1.28
C TRP A 15 -2.96 -13.83 -1.22
N GLY A 16 -3.38 -13.22 -2.33
CA GLY A 16 -4.71 -12.67 -2.58
C GLY A 16 -5.25 -11.79 -1.45
N ASP A 17 -6.47 -12.10 -1.01
CA ASP A 17 -7.19 -11.36 0.02
C ASP A 17 -6.54 -11.39 1.40
N GLU A 18 -5.83 -12.46 1.75
CA GLU A 18 -5.13 -12.54 3.05
C GLU A 18 -4.01 -11.48 3.09
N ALA A 19 -3.26 -11.33 1.98
CA ALA A 19 -2.24 -10.29 1.88
C ALA A 19 -2.83 -8.88 1.89
N LEU A 20 -3.96 -8.64 1.22
CA LEU A 20 -4.63 -7.34 1.28
C LEU A 20 -5.11 -7.00 2.70
N THR A 21 -5.62 -7.99 3.43
CA THR A 21 -6.04 -7.83 4.83
C THR A 21 -4.85 -7.48 5.74
N ALA A 22 -3.75 -8.22 5.60
CA ALA A 22 -2.51 -7.94 6.34
C ALA A 22 -1.93 -6.57 6.00
N HIS A 23 -1.97 -6.20 4.72
CA HIS A 23 -1.52 -4.90 4.22
C HIS A 23 -2.36 -3.75 4.81
N ARG A 24 -3.69 -3.86 4.85
CA ARG A 24 -4.56 -2.88 5.53
C ARG A 24 -4.25 -2.78 7.03
N ALA A 25 -4.12 -3.92 7.71
CA ALA A 25 -3.83 -3.93 9.15
C ALA A 25 -2.51 -3.23 9.48
N PHE A 26 -1.49 -3.40 8.64
CA PHE A 26 -0.21 -2.69 8.74
C PHE A 26 -0.40 -1.16 8.65
N HIS A 27 -1.08 -0.68 7.60
CA HIS A 27 -1.31 0.75 7.42
C HIS A 27 -2.13 1.36 8.57
N GLN A 28 -3.17 0.66 9.04
CA GLN A 28 -3.96 1.14 10.18
C GLN A 28 -3.13 1.24 11.48
N ALA A 29 -2.18 0.32 11.69
CA ALA A 29 -1.28 0.41 12.84
C ALA A 29 -0.36 1.63 12.76
N LEU A 30 0.10 1.98 11.55
CA LEU A 30 0.87 3.20 11.30
C LEU A 30 0.02 4.45 11.54
N TYR A 31 -1.23 4.47 11.04
CA TYR A 31 -2.13 5.62 11.23
C TYR A 31 -2.40 5.86 12.72
N ARG A 32 -2.70 4.81 13.48
CA ARG A 32 -2.94 4.89 14.93
C ARG A 32 -1.72 5.40 15.70
N ALA A 33 -0.50 5.13 15.22
CA ALA A 33 0.72 5.65 15.83
C ALA A 33 0.86 7.18 15.75
N SER A 34 0.09 7.84 14.88
CA SER A 34 0.03 9.31 14.83
C SER A 34 -0.74 9.95 15.99
N HIS A 35 -1.59 9.17 16.69
CA HIS A 35 -2.50 9.66 17.75
C HIS A 35 -3.38 10.85 17.31
N ASN A 36 -3.71 10.93 16.02
CA ASN A 36 -4.53 11.99 15.46
C ASN A 36 -5.82 11.41 14.88
N ASP A 37 -6.91 11.47 15.64
CA ASP A 37 -8.21 10.86 15.29
C ASP A 37 -8.84 11.44 14.01
N VAL A 38 -8.50 12.68 13.64
CA VAL A 38 -8.97 13.27 12.37
C VAL A 38 -8.22 12.64 11.21
N LEU A 39 -6.89 12.55 11.31
CA LEU A 39 -6.04 11.95 10.29
C LEU A 39 -6.33 10.46 10.11
N ILE A 40 -6.50 9.73 11.21
CA ILE A 40 -6.80 8.29 11.19
C ILE A 40 -8.08 8.02 10.39
N ARG A 41 -9.17 8.73 10.72
CA ARG A 41 -10.46 8.57 10.02
C ARG A 41 -10.35 8.92 8.53
N LEU A 42 -9.67 10.01 8.20
CA LEU A 42 -9.47 10.40 6.80
C LEU A 42 -8.72 9.33 6.00
N LEU A 43 -7.67 8.74 6.59
CA LEU A 43 -6.87 7.71 5.93
C LEU A 43 -7.62 6.38 5.79
N ASP A 44 -8.42 5.98 6.79
CA ASP A 44 -9.31 4.82 6.69
C ASP A 44 -10.36 5.01 5.58
N ASP A 45 -10.99 6.19 5.49
CA ASP A 45 -11.96 6.50 4.43
C ASP A 45 -11.33 6.47 3.02
N LEU A 46 -10.10 6.99 2.90
CA LEU A 46 -9.34 6.94 1.64
C LEU A 46 -8.94 5.50 1.29
N TRP A 47 -8.64 4.68 2.29
CA TRP A 47 -8.37 3.26 2.08
C TRP A 47 -9.56 2.57 1.44
N ASP A 48 -10.75 2.69 2.04
CA ASP A 48 -11.96 2.01 1.58
C ASP A 48 -12.33 2.41 0.14
N LYS A 49 -12.12 3.68 -0.23
CA LYS A 49 -12.33 4.16 -1.61
C LYS A 49 -11.31 3.60 -2.60
N SER A 50 -10.07 3.39 -2.16
CA SER A 50 -8.98 2.91 -3.03
C SER A 50 -8.86 1.39 -3.11
N ASP A 51 -9.45 0.64 -2.16
CA ASP A 51 -9.31 -0.82 -2.05
C ASP A 51 -9.74 -1.57 -3.33
N ARG A 52 -10.82 -1.10 -3.98
CA ARG A 52 -11.30 -1.69 -5.25
C ARG A 52 -10.25 -1.67 -6.36
N TYR A 53 -9.44 -0.61 -6.43
CA TYR A 53 -8.39 -0.47 -7.43
C TYR A 53 -7.20 -1.34 -7.08
N ARG A 54 -6.88 -1.49 -5.79
CA ARG A 54 -5.84 -2.40 -5.31
C ARG A 54 -6.13 -3.86 -5.69
N ARG A 55 -7.39 -4.29 -5.53
CA ARG A 55 -7.88 -5.61 -5.96
C ARG A 55 -7.76 -5.78 -7.48
N LEU A 56 -8.14 -4.76 -8.26
CA LEU A 56 -7.94 -4.78 -9.71
C LEU A 56 -6.46 -4.90 -10.08
N GLY A 57 -5.57 -4.21 -9.36
CA GLY A 57 -4.12 -4.27 -9.57
C GLY A 57 -3.53 -5.66 -9.34
N LEU A 58 -4.09 -6.46 -8.42
CA LEU A 58 -3.70 -7.87 -8.29
C LEU A 58 -3.97 -8.65 -9.59
N GLU A 59 -5.06 -8.35 -10.29
CA GLU A 59 -5.45 -8.99 -11.54
C GLU A 59 -4.70 -8.48 -12.77
N LEU A 60 -3.87 -7.44 -12.66
CA LEU A 60 -3.02 -6.99 -13.77
C LEU A 60 -1.77 -7.86 -13.91
N PRO A 61 -1.27 -8.08 -15.15
CA PRO A 61 -0.02 -8.79 -15.39
C PRO A 61 1.06 -8.21 -14.49
N PRO A 62 1.83 -9.05 -13.77
CA PRO A 62 2.97 -8.54 -13.01
C PRO A 62 3.90 -7.76 -13.94
N GLY A 63 4.27 -6.54 -13.56
CA GLY A 63 5.42 -5.84 -14.15
C GLY A 63 6.74 -6.46 -13.68
N ASP A 64 7.86 -5.86 -14.08
CA ASP A 64 9.23 -6.39 -13.85
C ASP A 64 9.65 -6.47 -12.36
N GLU A 65 8.86 -5.94 -11.42
CA GLU A 65 9.23 -5.90 -10.00
C GLU A 65 8.69 -7.09 -9.20
N PRO A 66 9.50 -7.71 -8.32
CA PRO A 66 9.01 -8.74 -7.42
C PRO A 66 7.94 -8.14 -6.51
N ARG A 67 6.75 -8.75 -6.50
CA ARG A 67 5.61 -8.41 -5.63
C ARG A 67 5.90 -8.54 -4.10
N THR A 68 7.17 -8.67 -3.73
CA THR A 68 7.73 -8.64 -2.37
C THR A 68 8.27 -7.27 -1.98
N ARG A 69 8.28 -6.28 -2.89
CA ARG A 69 8.77 -4.92 -2.59
C ARG A 69 8.01 -4.27 -1.43
N ASP A 70 6.67 -4.33 -1.45
CA ASP A 70 5.82 -3.82 -0.37
C ASP A 70 6.22 -4.36 1.01
N LEU A 71 6.54 -5.67 1.08
CA LEU A 71 6.97 -6.32 2.30
C LEU A 71 8.28 -5.71 2.84
N GLN A 72 9.26 -5.50 1.96
CA GLN A 72 10.54 -4.89 2.33
C GLN A 72 10.37 -3.42 2.76
N GLU A 73 9.54 -2.67 2.02
CA GLU A 73 9.23 -1.27 2.33
C GLU A 73 8.50 -1.15 3.68
N HIS A 74 7.58 -2.05 4.00
CA HIS A 74 6.90 -2.08 5.29
C HIS A 74 7.88 -2.28 6.46
N HIS A 75 8.80 -3.25 6.35
CA HIS A 75 9.83 -3.47 7.36
C HIS A 75 10.74 -2.27 7.52
N ARG A 76 11.15 -1.66 6.39
CA ARG A 76 11.99 -0.45 6.41
C ARG A 76 11.26 0.72 7.05
N LEU A 77 9.98 0.91 6.73
CA LEU A 77 9.17 2.00 7.26
C LEU A 77 9.02 1.91 8.78
N VAL A 78 8.78 0.71 9.31
CA VAL A 78 8.72 0.50 10.76
C VAL A 78 10.03 0.89 11.43
N SER A 79 11.15 0.48 10.84
CA SER A 79 12.47 0.82 11.36
C SER A 79 12.67 2.34 11.39
N LEU A 80 12.36 3.03 10.28
CA LEU A 80 12.45 4.50 10.20
C LEU A 80 11.57 5.20 11.24
N VAL A 81 10.34 4.70 11.48
CA VAL A 81 9.44 5.28 12.49
C VAL A 81 9.95 5.04 13.91
N VAL A 82 10.43 3.83 14.21
CA VAL A 82 11.02 3.50 15.52
C VAL A 82 12.26 4.34 15.80
N ASP A 83 13.08 4.59 14.78
CA ASP A 83 14.30 5.41 14.88
C ASP A 83 14.02 6.92 14.85
N GLY A 84 12.76 7.35 14.75
CA GLY A 84 12.37 8.77 14.70
C GLY A 84 12.74 9.49 13.40
N ARG A 85 13.07 8.77 12.32
CA ARG A 85 13.50 9.31 11.02
C ARG A 85 12.30 9.73 10.16
N ALA A 86 11.56 10.72 10.63
CA ALA A 86 10.25 11.11 10.08
C ALA A 86 10.30 11.52 8.59
N ALA A 87 11.31 12.29 8.17
CA ALA A 87 11.42 12.75 6.78
C ALA A 87 11.60 11.59 5.79
N GLU A 88 12.39 10.59 6.18
CA GLU A 88 12.65 9.40 5.36
C GLU A 88 11.47 8.45 5.37
N ALA A 89 10.79 8.29 6.52
CA ALA A 89 9.54 7.53 6.59
C ALA A 89 8.47 8.13 5.67
N ALA A 90 8.37 9.47 5.65
CA ALA A 90 7.45 10.18 4.78
C ALA A 90 7.81 10.03 3.30
N GLN A 91 9.10 10.08 2.94
CA GLN A 91 9.54 9.85 1.56
C GLN A 91 9.24 8.42 1.11
N LEU A 92 9.61 7.42 1.92
CA LEU A 92 9.35 6.01 1.63
C LEU A 92 7.86 5.74 1.43
N MET A 93 6.98 6.34 2.26
CA MET A 93 5.52 6.19 2.09
C MET A 93 5.01 6.80 0.77
N ARG A 94 5.56 7.95 0.35
CA ARG A 94 5.19 8.54 -0.96
C ARG A 94 5.57 7.62 -2.10
N ASP A 95 6.80 7.10 -2.08
CA ASP A 95 7.31 6.19 -3.11
C ASP A 95 6.55 4.86 -3.10
N HIS A 96 6.18 4.36 -1.91
CA HIS A 96 5.35 3.18 -1.75
C HIS A 96 3.97 3.37 -2.42
N ILE A 97 3.29 4.50 -2.17
CA ILE A 97 1.98 4.79 -2.77
C ILE A 97 2.10 4.97 -4.29
N ALA A 98 3.11 5.70 -4.77
CA ALA A 98 3.31 6.01 -6.19
C ALA A 98 3.49 4.76 -7.05
N HIS A 99 4.05 3.70 -6.49
CA HIS A 99 4.24 2.43 -7.18
C HIS A 99 3.32 1.31 -6.67
N SER A 100 2.25 1.66 -5.95
CA SER A 100 1.31 0.68 -5.41
C SER A 100 0.45 0.05 -6.50
N LEU A 101 -0.18 -1.08 -6.18
CA LEU A 101 -1.16 -1.72 -7.06
C LEU A 101 -2.31 -0.80 -7.48
N THR A 102 -2.71 0.13 -6.61
CA THR A 102 -3.71 1.15 -6.95
C THR A 102 -3.22 2.06 -8.07
N ALA A 103 -1.98 2.54 -8.00
CA ALA A 103 -1.39 3.38 -9.04
C ALA A 103 -1.27 2.61 -10.36
N THR A 104 -0.78 1.37 -10.33
CA THR A 104 -0.72 0.50 -11.51
C THR A 104 -2.10 0.27 -12.12
N ALA A 105 -3.12 0.05 -11.29
CA ALA A 105 -4.49 -0.16 -11.75
C ALA A 105 -5.09 1.08 -12.42
N ILE A 106 -4.83 2.27 -11.88
CA ILE A 106 -5.30 3.53 -12.46
C ILE A 106 -4.62 3.77 -13.82
N SER A 107 -3.30 3.66 -13.91
CA SER A 107 -2.59 3.86 -15.19
C SER A 107 -3.06 2.87 -16.26
N ALA A 108 -3.25 1.60 -15.91
CA ALA A 108 -3.78 0.61 -16.86
C ALA A 108 -5.22 0.90 -17.32
N LEU A 109 -6.05 1.54 -16.48
CA LEU A 109 -7.39 1.96 -16.88
C LEU A 109 -7.34 3.18 -17.81
N GLU A 110 -6.49 4.17 -17.50
CA GLU A 110 -6.29 5.37 -18.31
C GLU A 110 -5.76 5.02 -19.71
N ASP A 111 -4.78 4.11 -19.80
CA ASP A 111 -4.23 3.60 -21.07
C ASP A 111 -5.31 2.94 -21.93
N ARG A 112 -6.19 2.14 -21.30
CA ARG A 112 -7.31 1.47 -21.99
C ARG A 112 -8.37 2.46 -22.47
N GLU A 113 -8.64 3.52 -21.72
CA GLU A 113 -9.57 4.56 -22.13
C GLU A 113 -9.02 5.35 -23.31
N GLY A 114 -7.74 5.73 -23.28
CA GLY A 114 -7.06 6.41 -24.38
C GLY A 114 -7.01 5.58 -25.67
N ALA A 115 -6.78 4.27 -25.57
CA ALA A 115 -6.82 3.36 -26.73
C ALA A 115 -8.22 3.16 -27.32
N ARG A 116 -9.30 3.45 -26.56
CA ARG A 116 -10.70 3.32 -27.02
C ARG A 116 -11.20 4.60 -27.70
N THR A 117 -10.60 5.75 -27.40
CA THR A 117 -10.95 7.05 -27.98
C THR A 117 -10.11 7.44 -29.18
N ALA A 118 -9.02 6.71 -29.45
CA ALA A 118 -8.18 6.83 -30.65
C ALA A 118 -8.72 5.97 -31.81
#